data_AF-A0A8S8YGQ8-F1
#
_entry.id   AF-A0A8S8YGQ8-F1
#
_cell.length_a   1.000
_cell.length_b   1.000
_cell.length_c   1.000
_cell.angle_alpha   90.00
_cell.angle_beta   90.00
_cell.angle_gamma   90.00
#
_symmetry.space_group_name_H-M   'P 1'
#
loop_
_entity.id
_entity.type
_entity.pdbx_description
1 polymer ?
#
loop_
_entity_poly.entity_id
_entity_poly.type
_entity_poly.pdbx_seq_one_letter_code
_entity_poly.pdbx_strand_id
1 'polypeptide(L)'
;MAQDHRVPWFPAWGIHFPEPLDDPQNVISIFNEWRPNERWLLLSYSAAASEVHLWTVWHALRRRELRNSMVGNNVDTEFLRLISGTHQIRIAFGRAGLKQGDENAWIVYLPEFGTEYPFNMDGETLEIPRNTFNDATPMQIV
;
A
#
# COMPACT_ATOMS: atom_id res chain seq x y z
N MET A 1 10.29 -5.27 20.69
CA MET A 1 9.15 -5.72 19.87
C MET A 1 9.35 -5.47 18.37
N ALA A 2 9.80 -4.28 17.93
CA ALA A 2 10.06 -4.03 16.50
C ALA A 2 11.29 -4.78 15.90
N GLN A 3 12.26 -5.17 16.72
CA GLN A 3 13.49 -5.83 16.25
C GLN A 3 13.34 -7.34 15.97
N ASP A 4 12.27 -7.98 16.47
CA ASP A 4 11.99 -9.40 16.22
C ASP A 4 11.05 -9.64 15.03
N HIS A 5 10.50 -8.57 14.41
CA HIS A 5 9.61 -8.71 13.26
C HIS A 5 10.42 -9.03 11.99
N ARG A 6 10.02 -10.06 11.24
CA ARG A 6 10.75 -10.56 10.06
C ARG A 6 10.97 -9.50 8.98
N VAL A 7 10.02 -8.58 8.85
CA VAL A 7 10.02 -7.43 7.95
C VAL A 7 9.87 -6.12 8.74
N PRO A 8 10.31 -4.97 8.20
CA PRO A 8 9.97 -3.67 8.77
C PRO A 8 8.46 -3.43 8.76
N TRP A 9 8.01 -2.46 9.56
CA TRP A 9 6.61 -2.05 9.51
C TRP A 9 6.24 -1.52 8.13
N PHE A 10 5.12 -1.96 7.57
CA PHE A 10 4.62 -1.44 6.29
C PHE A 10 3.76 -0.19 6.54
N PRO A 11 3.94 0.92 5.80
CA PRO A 11 3.20 2.17 6.04
C PRO A 11 1.72 2.09 5.66
N ALA A 12 0.95 1.46 6.54
CA ALA A 12 -0.49 1.23 6.44
C ALA A 12 -1.16 1.54 7.78
N TRP A 13 -2.02 2.56 7.80
CA TRP A 13 -2.75 2.99 8.98
C TRP A 13 -4.20 2.55 8.89
N GLY A 14 -4.65 1.80 9.89
CA GLY A 14 -6.06 1.42 10.01
C GLY A 14 -6.91 2.62 10.39
N ILE A 15 -8.02 2.80 9.69
CA ILE A 15 -9.03 3.82 10.00
C ILE A 15 -10.38 3.16 10.24
N HIS A 16 -11.16 3.77 11.13
CA HIS A 16 -12.54 3.39 11.42
C HIS A 16 -13.46 4.54 11.00
N PHE A 17 -14.53 4.22 10.29
CA PHE A 17 -15.54 5.18 9.90
C PHE A 17 -16.56 5.35 11.04
N PRO A 18 -17.07 6.57 11.31
CA PRO A 18 -18.08 6.78 12.36
C PRO A 18 -19.36 5.96 12.15
N GLU A 19 -19.70 5.72 10.89
CA GLU A 19 -20.82 4.90 10.44
C GLU A 19 -20.38 4.06 9.23
N PRO A 20 -21.01 2.90 8.97
CA PRO A 20 -20.74 2.11 7.77
C PRO A 20 -20.91 2.95 6.50
N LEU A 21 -20.02 2.77 5.52
CA LEU A 21 -20.08 3.54 4.27
C LEU A 21 -21.37 3.28 3.50
N ASP A 22 -22.14 4.33 3.22
CA ASP A 22 -23.29 4.22 2.30
C ASP A 22 -22.84 4.27 0.83
N ASP A 23 -22.07 5.30 0.45
CA ASP A 23 -21.40 5.38 -0.85
C ASP A 23 -19.88 5.56 -0.67
N PRO A 24 -19.08 4.52 -0.94
CA PRO A 24 -17.62 4.58 -0.88
C PRO A 24 -17.01 5.67 -1.75
N GLN A 25 -17.69 6.07 -2.83
CA GLN A 25 -17.15 7.02 -3.78
C GLN A 25 -17.02 8.43 -3.20
N ASN A 26 -17.81 8.77 -2.19
CA ASN A 26 -17.68 10.03 -1.45
C ASN A 26 -16.35 10.10 -0.70
N VAL A 27 -16.01 9.04 0.03
CA VAL A 27 -14.74 8.94 0.76
C VAL A 27 -13.55 8.89 -0.19
N ILE A 28 -13.65 8.12 -1.28
CA ILE A 28 -12.61 8.03 -2.29
C ILE A 28 -12.35 9.39 -2.94
N SER A 29 -13.41 10.15 -3.26
CA SER A 29 -13.29 11.48 -3.87
C SER A 29 -12.60 12.48 -2.94
N ILE A 30 -13.01 12.54 -1.67
CA ILE A 30 -12.36 13.37 -0.65
C ILE A 30 -10.89 12.96 -0.49
N PHE A 31 -10.62 11.67 -0.35
CA PHE A 31 -9.25 11.19 -0.22
C PHE A 31 -8.37 11.58 -1.42
N ASN A 32 -8.88 11.46 -2.64
CA ASN A 32 -8.16 11.82 -3.86
C ASN A 32 -7.89 13.33 -3.97
N GLU A 33 -8.75 14.18 -3.40
CA GLU A 33 -8.54 15.63 -3.33
C GLU A 33 -7.38 15.99 -2.37
N TRP A 34 -7.30 15.29 -1.23
CA TRP A 34 -6.35 15.61 -0.17
C TRP A 34 -5.03 14.84 -0.25
N ARG A 35 -4.99 13.72 -0.97
CA ARG A 35 -3.78 12.90 -1.04
C ARG A 35 -2.63 13.67 -1.70
N PRO A 36 -1.40 13.60 -1.16
CA PRO A 36 -0.27 14.32 -1.73
C PRO A 36 0.12 13.87 -3.15
N ASN A 37 -0.07 12.59 -3.48
CA ASN A 37 0.26 12.00 -4.78
C ASN A 37 -0.37 10.59 -4.93
N GLU A 38 -0.17 9.96 -6.09
CA GLU A 38 -0.71 8.62 -6.43
C GLU A 38 -0.10 7.45 -5.66
N ARG A 39 0.87 7.68 -4.77
CA ARG A 39 1.42 6.64 -3.88
C ARG A 39 0.61 6.47 -2.60
N TRP A 40 -0.43 7.26 -2.43
CA TRP A 40 -1.41 7.12 -1.36
C TRP A 40 -2.67 6.48 -1.92
N LEU A 41 -3.14 5.42 -1.26
CA LEU A 41 -4.38 4.73 -1.63
C LEU A 41 -5.21 4.33 -0.40
N LEU A 42 -6.49 4.11 -0.66
CA LEU A 42 -7.41 3.46 0.27
C LEU A 42 -7.56 1.98 -0.10
N LEU A 43 -7.53 1.13 0.92
CA LEU A 43 -7.64 -0.31 0.77
C LEU A 43 -8.69 -0.84 1.74
N SER A 44 -9.55 -1.78 1.29
CA SER A 44 -10.51 -2.46 2.16
C SER A 44 -9.76 -3.14 3.30
N TYR A 45 -10.32 -3.07 4.52
CA TYR A 45 -9.68 -3.65 5.71
C TYR A 45 -9.33 -5.13 5.53
N SER A 46 -10.19 -5.87 4.84
CA SER A 46 -10.06 -7.31 4.57
C SER A 46 -8.99 -7.69 3.53
N ALA A 47 -8.49 -6.73 2.76
CA ALA A 47 -7.55 -7.02 1.66
C ALA A 47 -6.10 -7.16 2.13
N ALA A 48 -5.73 -6.50 3.23
CA ALA A 48 -4.43 -6.68 3.86
C ALA A 48 -4.45 -7.91 4.79
N ALA A 49 -3.50 -8.82 4.61
CA ALA A 49 -3.45 -10.07 5.38
C ALA A 49 -2.33 -10.08 6.44
N SER A 50 -1.20 -9.43 6.14
CA SER A 50 -0.05 -9.28 7.03
C SER A 50 0.94 -8.26 6.46
N GLU A 51 1.94 -7.86 7.24
CA GLU A 51 3.03 -6.99 6.77
C GLU A 51 3.83 -7.64 5.63
N VAL A 52 4.09 -8.96 5.74
CA VAL A 52 4.76 -9.72 4.69
C VAL A 52 3.93 -9.72 3.40
N HIS A 53 2.60 -9.82 3.50
CA HIS A 53 1.71 -9.72 2.34
C HIS A 53 1.86 -8.35 1.65
N LEU A 54 1.79 -7.26 2.41
CA LEU A 54 1.91 -5.89 1.88
C LEU A 54 3.28 -5.65 1.23
N TRP A 55 4.39 -6.02 1.90
CA TRP A 55 5.73 -5.90 1.34
C TRP A 55 5.94 -6.73 0.07
N THR A 56 5.36 -7.93 0.01
CA THR A 56 5.45 -8.81 -1.18
C THR A 56 4.74 -8.16 -2.38
N VAL A 57 3.55 -7.62 -2.16
CA VAL A 57 2.79 -6.91 -3.19
C VAL A 57 3.54 -5.65 -3.64
N TRP A 58 4.04 -4.87 -2.68
CA TRP A 58 4.81 -3.67 -2.97
C TRP A 58 6.09 -3.98 -3.77
N HIS A 59 6.79 -5.06 -3.45
CA HIS A 59 7.97 -5.49 -4.20
C HIS A 59 7.61 -5.85 -5.64
N ALA A 60 6.50 -6.56 -5.85
CA ALA A 60 5.99 -6.87 -7.18
C ALA A 60 5.58 -5.61 -7.97
N LEU A 61 4.98 -4.63 -7.29
CA LEU A 61 4.65 -3.33 -7.86
C LEU A 61 5.91 -2.59 -8.32
N ARG A 62 6.90 -2.40 -7.43
CA ARG A 62 8.15 -1.67 -7.76
C ARG A 62 8.88 -2.28 -8.94
N ARG A 63 8.96 -3.61 -9.01
CA ARG A 63 9.55 -4.31 -10.17
C ARG A 63 8.83 -4.00 -11.47
N ARG A 64 7.50 -3.88 -11.46
CA ARG A 64 6.70 -3.57 -12.66
C ARG A 64 6.77 -2.10 -13.03
N GLU A 65 6.76 -1.23 -12.03
CA GLU A 65 6.90 0.22 -12.20
C GLU A 65 8.24 0.54 -12.88
N LEU A 66 9.35 0.01 -12.37
CA LEU A 66 10.70 0.21 -12.92
C LEU A 66 10.90 -0.43 -14.31
N ARG A 67 10.16 -1.49 -14.63
CA ARG A 67 10.18 -2.12 -15.95
C ARG A 67 9.16 -1.53 -16.92
N ASN A 68 8.43 -0.50 -16.51
CA ASN A 68 7.32 0.09 -17.25
C ASN A 68 6.31 -0.96 -17.78
N SER A 69 5.99 -1.95 -16.94
CA SER A 69 5.17 -3.13 -17.29
C SER A 69 3.94 -3.27 -16.40
N MET A 70 3.44 -2.15 -15.87
CA MET A 70 2.19 -2.11 -15.09
C MET A 70 0.99 -2.31 -16.01
N VAL A 71 -0.09 -2.89 -15.46
CA VAL A 71 -1.38 -3.02 -16.17
C VAL A 71 -2.31 -1.88 -15.77
N GLY A 72 -2.23 -1.44 -14.51
CA GLY A 72 -2.91 -0.23 -14.03
C GLY A 72 -2.33 1.03 -14.67
N ASN A 73 -3.19 2.05 -14.83
CA ASN A 73 -2.79 3.34 -15.40
C ASN A 73 -1.88 4.15 -14.46
N ASN A 74 -1.86 3.79 -13.18
CA ASN A 74 -1.07 4.40 -12.13
C ASN A 74 -0.74 3.39 -11.01
N VAL A 75 0.12 3.82 -10.08
CA VAL A 75 0.76 2.98 -9.08
C VAL A 75 -0.23 2.41 -8.06
N ASP A 76 -1.17 3.21 -7.58
CA ASP A 76 -2.25 2.78 -6.66
C ASP A 76 -3.17 1.74 -7.30
N THR A 77 -3.59 1.95 -8.55
CA THR A 77 -4.43 0.98 -9.26
C THR A 77 -3.70 -0.34 -9.48
N GLU A 78 -2.42 -0.30 -9.86
CA GLU A 78 -1.61 -1.50 -10.01
C GLU A 78 -1.42 -2.23 -8.67
N PHE A 79 -1.26 -1.50 -7.56
CA PHE A 79 -1.20 -2.09 -6.22
C PHE A 79 -2.50 -2.83 -5.87
N LEU A 80 -3.66 -2.18 -6.05
CA LEU A 80 -4.98 -2.81 -5.84
C LEU A 80 -5.15 -4.06 -6.71
N ARG A 81 -4.64 -4.04 -7.94
CA ARG A 81 -4.65 -5.18 -8.85
C ARG A 81 -3.78 -6.33 -8.34
N LEU A 82 -2.59 -6.05 -7.85
CA LEU A 82 -1.67 -7.07 -7.35
C LEU A 82 -2.17 -7.69 -6.03
N ILE A 83 -2.62 -6.88 -5.07
CA ILE A 83 -3.08 -7.39 -3.76
C ILE A 83 -4.38 -8.21 -3.87
N SER A 84 -5.21 -7.92 -4.87
CA SER A 84 -6.43 -8.68 -5.15
C SER A 84 -6.21 -10.00 -5.91
N GLY A 85 -4.96 -10.27 -6.30
CA GLY A 85 -4.55 -11.51 -6.96
C GLY A 85 -5.21 -11.72 -8.33
N THR A 86 -5.50 -10.66 -9.07
CA THR A 86 -6.14 -10.74 -10.40
C THR A 86 -5.39 -9.94 -11.45
N HIS A 87 -5.59 -10.27 -12.72
CA HIS A 87 -5.14 -9.45 -13.85
C HIS A 87 -6.16 -8.39 -14.27
N GLN A 88 -7.40 -8.46 -13.76
CA GLN A 88 -8.49 -7.57 -14.18
C GLN A 88 -8.70 -6.43 -13.19
N ILE A 89 -8.50 -5.20 -13.65
CA ILE A 89 -8.64 -3.97 -12.85
C ILE A 89 -10.01 -3.86 -12.18
N ARG A 90 -11.09 -4.12 -12.92
CA ARG A 90 -12.45 -4.05 -12.38
C ARG A 90 -12.68 -5.04 -11.22
N ILE A 91 -12.19 -6.28 -11.35
CA ILE A 91 -12.29 -7.28 -10.28
C ILE A 91 -11.43 -6.87 -9.08
N ALA A 92 -10.29 -6.23 -9.34
CA ALA A 92 -9.40 -5.75 -8.29
C ALA A 92 -10.08 -4.73 -7.38
N PHE A 93 -10.73 -3.71 -7.95
CA PHE A 93 -11.52 -2.75 -7.18
C PHE A 93 -12.62 -3.43 -6.37
N GLY A 94 -13.33 -4.41 -6.94
CA GLY A 94 -14.34 -5.17 -6.22
C GLY A 94 -13.81 -6.09 -5.10
N ARG A 95 -12.51 -6.37 -5.06
CA ARG A 95 -11.89 -7.23 -4.03
C ARG A 95 -11.13 -6.43 -2.97
N ALA A 96 -10.38 -5.42 -3.40
CA ALA A 96 -9.44 -4.68 -2.57
C ALA A 96 -9.83 -3.21 -2.35
N GLY A 97 -10.71 -2.64 -3.17
CA GLY A 97 -11.25 -1.30 -2.95
C GLY A 97 -12.33 -1.28 -1.87
N LEU A 98 -12.67 -0.07 -1.41
CA LEU A 98 -13.74 0.15 -0.44
C LEU A 98 -15.11 -0.26 -0.99
N LYS A 99 -15.98 -0.72 -0.09
CA LYS A 99 -17.32 -1.20 -0.40
C LYS A 99 -18.37 -0.55 0.48
N GLN A 100 -19.60 -0.51 -0.03
CA GLN A 100 -20.75 -0.14 0.79
C GLN A 100 -20.83 -1.10 1.98
N GLY A 101 -21.04 -0.54 3.16
CA GLY A 101 -21.04 -1.23 4.45
C GLY A 101 -19.67 -1.43 5.08
N ASP A 102 -18.56 -1.04 4.45
CA ASP A 102 -17.25 -1.09 5.12
C ASP A 102 -17.26 -0.12 6.33
N GLU A 103 -16.84 -0.62 7.49
CA GLU A 103 -16.67 0.16 8.73
C GLU A 103 -15.20 0.53 8.99
N ASN A 104 -14.29 -0.17 8.32
CA ASN A 104 -12.86 -0.01 8.50
C ASN A 104 -12.16 -0.02 7.14
N ALA A 105 -11.03 0.65 7.07
CA ALA A 105 -10.17 0.68 5.89
C ALA A 105 -8.70 0.83 6.29
N TRP A 106 -7.82 0.71 5.31
CA TRP A 106 -6.42 1.11 5.44
C TRP A 106 -6.15 2.33 4.57
N ILE A 107 -5.49 3.33 5.14
CA ILE A 107 -4.74 4.34 4.39
C ILE A 107 -3.34 3.77 4.19
N VAL A 108 -2.92 3.63 2.95
CA VAL A 108 -1.64 3.02 2.60
C VAL A 108 -0.79 4.03 1.83
N TYR A 109 0.45 4.20 2.28
CA TYR A 109 1.50 4.84 1.50
C TYR A 109 2.36 3.78 0.82
N LEU A 110 2.78 4.02 -0.42
CA LEU A 110 3.65 3.13 -1.18
C LEU A 110 5.06 3.73 -1.23
N PRO A 111 6.04 3.18 -0.49
CA PRO A 111 7.39 3.73 -0.46
C PRO A 111 8.10 3.70 -1.81
N GLU A 112 8.99 4.66 -2.02
CA GLU A 112 9.86 4.75 -3.20
C GLU A 112 11.27 4.23 -2.92
N PHE A 113 11.38 3.07 -2.27
CA PHE A 113 12.69 2.45 -2.08
C PHE A 113 13.17 1.72 -3.33
N GLY A 114 14.50 1.70 -3.47
CA GLY A 114 15.23 1.07 -4.57
C GLY A 114 15.08 1.78 -5.92
N THR A 115 16.08 1.58 -6.78
CA THR A 115 16.14 2.07 -8.16
C THR A 115 16.02 0.87 -9.11
N GLU A 116 16.40 0.98 -10.39
CA GLU A 116 16.52 -0.21 -11.26
C GLU A 116 17.33 -1.34 -10.61
N TYR A 117 18.27 -0.99 -9.72
CA TYR A 117 18.96 -1.89 -8.80
C TYR A 117 18.25 -1.87 -7.43
N PRO A 118 17.92 -3.03 -6.82
CA PRO A 118 18.16 -4.42 -7.23
C PRO A 118 17.02 -5.06 -8.05
N PHE A 119 15.96 -4.32 -8.42
CA PHE A 119 14.75 -4.92 -9.01
C PHE A 119 14.95 -5.54 -10.41
N ASN A 120 16.05 -5.22 -11.10
CA ASN A 120 16.39 -5.72 -12.42
C ASN A 120 17.57 -6.72 -12.46
N MET A 121 18.28 -6.94 -11.35
CA MET A 121 19.36 -7.93 -11.24
C MET A 121 18.96 -9.03 -10.25
N ASP A 122 18.97 -10.29 -10.70
CA ASP A 122 18.67 -11.42 -9.82
C ASP A 122 19.82 -11.59 -8.79
N GLY A 123 19.48 -11.69 -7.50
CA GLY A 123 20.43 -12.01 -6.43
C GLY A 123 20.93 -10.84 -5.57
N GLU A 124 20.49 -9.61 -5.84
CA GLU A 124 20.80 -8.46 -4.98
C GLU A 124 19.73 -8.20 -3.92
N THR A 125 20.16 -7.77 -2.74
CA THR A 125 19.28 -7.53 -1.59
C THR A 125 18.82 -6.07 -1.56
N LEU A 126 17.51 -5.85 -1.50
CA LEU A 126 16.95 -4.53 -1.20
C LEU A 126 16.96 -4.32 0.31
N GLU A 127 17.69 -3.30 0.76
CA GLU A 127 17.65 -2.85 2.14
C GLU A 127 16.51 -1.84 2.35
N ILE A 128 15.57 -2.17 3.23
CA ILE A 128 14.47 -1.29 3.64
C ILE A 128 14.75 -0.82 5.07
N PRO A 129 14.99 0.49 5.30
CA PRO A 129 15.32 0.95 6.65
C PRO A 129 14.14 0.76 7.59
N ARG A 130 14.38 0.08 8.72
CA ARG A 130 13.33 -0.31 9.68
C ARG A 130 12.68 0.86 10.43
N ASN A 131 13.35 2.01 10.46
CA ASN A 131 12.93 3.18 11.22
C ASN A 131 12.20 4.22 10.36
N THR A 132 12.08 4.03 9.04
CA THR A 132 11.61 5.10 8.13
C THR A 132 10.17 5.55 8.41
N PHE A 133 9.31 4.61 8.81
CA PHE A 133 7.89 4.91 9.07
C PHE A 133 7.48 4.52 10.49
N ASN A 134 8.46 4.34 11.37
CA ASN A 134 8.26 3.91 12.74
C ASN A 134 8.60 5.08 13.67
N ASP A 135 7.63 5.94 13.95
CA ASP A 135 7.79 7.10 14.86
C ASP A 135 7.94 6.70 16.35
N ALA A 136 8.21 5.43 16.64
CA ALA A 136 8.68 4.99 17.95
C ALA A 136 10.12 5.45 18.26
N THR A 137 10.73 6.27 17.40
CA THR A 137 12.00 6.96 17.71
C THR A 137 11.67 8.26 18.43
N PRO A 138 12.01 8.44 19.72
CA PRO A 138 11.77 9.70 20.39
C PRO A 138 12.52 10.79 19.64
N MET A 139 11.80 11.84 19.24
CA MET A 139 12.37 13.11 18.82
C MET A 139 13.35 13.54 19.92
N GLN A 140 14.65 13.42 19.68
CA GLN A 140 15.64 14.11 20.50
C GLN A 140 15.42 15.60 20.22
N ILE A 141 14.68 16.23 21.11
CA ILE A 141 14.59 17.69 21.19
C ILE A 141 16.02 18.17 21.48
N VAL A 142 16.63 18.83 20.50
CA VAL A 142 17.88 19.59 20.65
C VAL A 142 17.53 20.97 21.21
#